data_AF-A0A6M1LVR1-F1
#
_entry.id   AF-A0A6M1LVR1-F1
#
_cell.length_a   1.000
_cell.length_b   1.000
_cell.length_c   1.000
_cell.angle_alpha   90.00
_cell.angle_beta   90.00
_cell.angle_gamma   90.00
#
_symmetry.space_group_name_H-M   'P 1'
#
loop_
_entity.id
_entity.type
_entity.pdbx_description
1 polymer ?
#
loop_
_entity_poly.entity_id
_entity_poly.type
_entity_poly.pdbx_seq_one_letter_code
_entity_poly.pdbx_strand_id
1 'polypeptide(L)'
;MQEPVGAAIAASRGQGGHLRLAEGLAPARAVRFMATGCDGGGAQSVFVLVDEADRHVFAALLMKHGHGLREAILQDDLGPAGSAEFLAGIARTIDLFDASPDFVRDLIAHGLATGLAAGEPSPFALLNFLDIVGLPPIAPTRLEPGTIVGQLLDGLPEERRSEAATTAALAASATWAKVYHFPASWFEAGLAAVRISGKKRQGAVLARMVEPRRAIWGERLAWIAKAARGIEAATAEAKAGEAAPAGAGRGRRRAHAPDAWIDLALVARAFLDGTPIEDIPLAAGIARQTIAANRHR
;
A
#
# COMPACT_ATOMS: atom_id res chain seq x y z
N MET A 1 1.73 21.98 26.51
CA MET A 1 1.73 21.39 25.16
C MET A 1 3.12 21.00 24.63
N GLN A 2 4.24 21.45 25.23
CA GLN A 2 5.60 21.11 24.77
C GLN A 2 6.14 19.74 25.26
N GLU A 3 5.68 19.22 26.40
CA GLU A 3 6.09 17.90 26.92
C GLU A 3 5.82 16.70 25.98
N PRO A 4 4.65 16.55 25.32
CA PRO A 4 4.38 15.36 24.51
C PRO A 4 5.28 15.25 23.26
N VAL A 5 5.73 16.38 22.71
CA VAL A 5 6.62 16.40 21.53
C VAL A 5 8.03 15.96 21.89
N GLY A 6 8.56 16.42 23.04
CA GLY A 6 9.89 16.03 23.51
C GLY A 6 10.01 14.53 23.80
N ALA A 7 8.99 13.94 24.42
CA ALA A 7 8.93 12.50 24.69
C ALA A 7 8.87 11.67 23.40
N ALA A 8 8.09 12.09 22.41
CA ALA A 8 8.01 11.42 21.11
C ALA A 8 9.35 11.45 20.37
N ILE A 9 10.05 12.59 20.34
CA ILE A 9 11.38 12.71 19.72
C ILE A 9 12.40 11.81 20.43
N ALA A 10 12.40 11.80 21.76
CA ALA A 10 13.30 10.94 22.54
C ALA A 10 13.05 9.45 22.29
N ALA A 11 11.79 9.04 22.23
CA ALA A 11 11.40 7.66 21.92
C ALA A 11 11.82 7.25 20.51
N SER A 12 11.61 8.12 19.50
CA SER A 12 12.07 7.88 18.13
C SER A 12 13.60 7.75 18.03
N ARG A 13 14.36 8.61 18.73
CA ARG A 13 15.84 8.53 18.77
C ARG A 13 16.34 7.22 19.40
N GLY A 14 15.65 6.73 20.43
CA GLY A 14 15.97 5.46 21.09
C GLY A 14 15.88 4.23 20.17
N GLN A 15 15.24 4.35 19.00
CA GLN A 15 15.17 3.29 17.98
C GLN A 15 16.33 3.31 16.97
N GLY A 16 17.39 4.12 17.18
CA GLY A 16 18.66 3.98 16.45
C GLY A 16 18.80 4.79 15.16
N GLY A 17 18.04 5.87 14.96
CA GLY A 17 18.19 6.74 13.80
C GLY A 17 19.26 7.82 13.98
N HIS A 18 20.10 8.04 12.96
CA HIS A 18 20.96 9.23 12.85
C HIS A 18 20.34 10.20 11.84
N LEU A 19 20.25 11.50 12.18
CA LEU A 19 19.91 12.52 11.19
C LEU A 19 21.10 12.73 10.26
N ARG A 20 20.83 12.72 8.96
CA ARG A 20 21.74 13.32 8.02
C ARG A 20 21.40 14.80 7.97
N LEU A 21 22.36 15.67 8.29
CA LEU A 21 22.17 17.10 8.05
C LEU A 21 22.06 17.31 6.54
N ALA A 22 21.00 18.00 6.10
CA ALA A 22 20.68 18.27 4.69
C ALA A 22 21.68 19.23 4.01
N GLU A 23 22.84 19.50 4.61
CA GLU A 23 23.86 20.38 4.05
C GLU A 23 24.46 19.75 2.80
N GLY A 24 24.27 20.42 1.65
CA GLY A 24 24.88 20.06 0.38
C GLY A 24 24.05 19.16 -0.54
N LEU A 25 22.77 18.91 -0.25
CA LEU A 25 21.89 18.20 -1.19
C LEU A 25 21.57 19.07 -2.41
N ALA A 26 22.07 18.67 -3.58
CA ALA A 26 21.63 19.25 -4.85
C ALA A 26 20.14 18.93 -5.07
N PRO A 27 19.36 19.80 -5.73
CA PRO A 27 17.96 19.51 -6.00
C PRO A 27 17.83 18.24 -6.86
N ALA A 28 16.89 17.37 -6.49
CA ALA A 28 16.59 16.17 -7.25
C ALA A 28 16.15 16.53 -8.68
N ARG A 29 16.76 15.87 -9.66
CA ARG A 29 16.38 15.96 -11.09
C ARG A 29 15.09 15.20 -11.35
N ALA A 30 14.89 14.07 -10.67
CA ALA A 30 13.66 13.30 -10.72
C ALA A 30 13.42 12.53 -9.42
N VAL A 31 12.14 12.37 -9.06
CA VAL A 31 11.70 11.53 -7.94
C VAL A 31 10.62 10.59 -8.46
N ARG A 32 10.82 9.29 -8.31
CA ARG A 32 9.83 8.27 -8.68
C ARG A 32 9.35 7.53 -7.45
N PHE A 33 8.04 7.56 -7.23
CA PHE A 33 7.38 6.83 -6.16
C PHE A 33 6.77 5.53 -6.67
N MET A 34 6.98 4.45 -5.93
CA MET A 34 6.31 3.18 -6.13
C MET A 34 5.80 2.68 -4.79
N ALA A 35 4.67 1.98 -4.82
CA ALA A 35 4.08 1.40 -3.61
C ALA A 35 3.72 -0.06 -3.85
N THR A 36 3.82 -0.86 -2.81
CA THR A 36 3.47 -2.28 -2.90
C THR A 36 1.97 -2.49 -2.72
N GLY A 37 1.51 -3.70 -3.05
CA GLY A 37 0.28 -4.22 -2.45
C GLY A 37 0.37 -4.27 -0.91
N CYS A 38 -0.76 -4.48 -0.24
CA CYS A 38 -0.80 -4.77 1.19
C CYS A 38 -0.80 -6.29 1.41
N ASP A 39 0.13 -6.81 2.21
CA ASP A 39 0.12 -8.24 2.57
C ASP A 39 -0.96 -8.57 3.63
N GLY A 40 -1.14 -9.85 3.94
CA GLY A 40 -2.12 -10.29 4.95
C GLY A 40 -1.77 -9.88 6.38
N GLY A 41 -0.52 -9.53 6.65
CA GLY A 41 -0.05 -8.92 7.90
C GLY A 41 -0.35 -7.42 7.98
N GLY A 42 -0.77 -6.79 6.88
CA GLY A 42 -1.00 -5.36 6.77
C GLY A 42 0.26 -4.55 6.48
N ALA A 43 1.34 -5.16 6.01
CA ALA A 43 2.52 -4.43 5.55
C ALA A 43 2.30 -3.86 4.15
N GLN A 44 2.65 -2.59 3.98
CA GLN A 44 2.72 -1.89 2.69
C GLN A 44 3.98 -1.03 2.66
N SER A 45 4.80 -1.20 1.62
CA SER A 45 6.03 -0.43 1.46
C SER A 45 5.86 0.63 0.37
N VAL A 46 6.50 1.78 0.59
CA VAL A 46 6.78 2.78 -0.43
C VAL A 46 8.27 2.70 -0.76
N PHE A 47 8.59 2.68 -2.04
CA PHE A 47 9.93 2.76 -2.58
C PHE A 47 10.07 4.04 -3.40
N VAL A 48 11.15 4.76 -3.18
CA VAL A 48 11.45 6.00 -3.89
C VAL A 48 12.81 5.89 -4.53
N LEU A 49 12.88 6.22 -5.81
CA LEU A 49 14.14 6.52 -6.48
C LEU A 49 14.27 8.02 -6.65
N VAL A 50 15.36 8.57 -6.13
CA VAL A 50 15.75 9.96 -6.31
C VAL A 50 16.96 9.99 -7.21
N ASP A 51 16.85 10.73 -8.31
CA ASP A 51 17.92 10.98 -9.26
C ASP A 51 18.45 12.41 -9.03
N GLU A 52 19.68 12.53 -8.56
CA GLU A 52 20.41 13.80 -8.37
C GLU A 52 21.53 13.90 -9.43
N ALA A 53 22.14 15.08 -9.58
CA ALA A 53 23.17 15.31 -10.62
C ALA A 53 24.31 14.28 -10.62
N ASP A 54 24.78 13.89 -9.42
CA ASP A 54 25.94 13.01 -9.24
C ASP A 54 25.61 11.74 -8.42
N ARG A 55 24.33 11.49 -8.10
CA ARG A 55 23.94 10.40 -7.19
C ARG A 55 22.54 9.87 -7.46
N HIS A 56 22.35 8.59 -7.19
CA HIS A 56 21.04 7.95 -7.14
C HIS A 56 20.79 7.44 -5.72
N VAL A 57 19.67 7.85 -5.13
CA VAL A 57 19.27 7.42 -3.80
C VAL A 57 18.05 6.51 -3.91
N PHE A 58 18.13 5.36 -3.27
CA PHE A 58 16.99 4.51 -3.00
C PHE A 58 16.50 4.75 -1.58
N ALA A 59 15.22 5.06 -1.42
CA ALA A 59 14.58 5.21 -0.13
C ALA A 59 13.41 4.23 -0.02
N ALA A 60 13.20 3.66 1.17
CA ALA A 60 12.05 2.83 1.47
C ALA A 60 11.38 3.29 2.76
N LEU A 61 10.05 3.17 2.80
CA LEU A 61 9.24 3.41 3.98
C LEU A 61 8.27 2.25 4.14
N LEU A 62 8.19 1.67 5.34
CA LEU A 62 7.27 0.59 5.67
C LEU A 62 6.13 1.11 6.56
N MET A 63 4.91 1.02 6.03
CA MET A 63 3.67 1.17 6.80
C MET A 63 3.18 -0.22 7.21
N LYS A 64 2.75 -0.35 8.47
CA LYS A 64 1.99 -1.51 8.94
C LYS A 64 0.63 -1.06 9.44
N HIS A 65 -0.43 -1.41 8.71
CA HIS A 65 -1.82 -1.09 9.07
C HIS A 65 -2.12 -1.54 10.50
N GLY A 66 -2.73 -0.64 11.29
CA GLY A 66 -2.99 -0.82 12.72
C GLY A 66 -1.82 -0.52 13.66
N HIS A 67 -0.60 -0.34 13.14
CA HIS A 67 0.62 -0.09 13.91
C HIS A 67 1.34 1.22 13.53
N GLY A 68 1.11 1.73 12.32
CA GLY A 68 1.74 2.96 11.83
C GLY A 68 3.04 2.69 11.09
N LEU A 69 3.89 3.73 10.98
CA LEU A 69 5.16 3.65 10.29
C LEU A 69 6.17 2.84 11.11
N ARG A 70 6.79 1.84 10.49
CA ARG A 70 7.65 0.87 11.18
C ARG A 70 9.12 1.02 10.87
N GLU A 71 9.44 1.43 9.65
CA GLU A 71 10.82 1.48 9.18
C GLU A 71 10.96 2.52 8.07
N ALA A 72 12.10 3.21 8.06
CA ALA A 72 12.54 4.02 6.94
C ALA A 72 14.01 3.67 6.64
N ILE A 73 14.28 3.29 5.40
CA ILE A 73 15.60 2.87 4.92
C ILE A 73 16.06 3.85 3.85
N LEU A 74 17.34 4.19 3.88
CA LEU A 74 18.01 5.01 2.88
C LEU A 74 19.26 4.28 2.41
N GLN A 75 19.45 4.24 1.10
CA GLN A 75 20.60 3.64 0.46
C GLN A 75 21.12 4.55 -0.64
N ASP A 76 22.31 5.11 -0.40
CA ASP A 76 22.88 6.24 -1.15
C ASP A 76 23.91 5.79 -2.21
N ASP A 77 24.19 4.49 -2.30
CA ASP A 77 25.28 3.89 -3.09
C ASP A 77 24.80 3.02 -4.26
N LEU A 78 23.48 2.94 -4.48
CA LEU A 78 22.89 2.20 -5.59
C LEU A 78 22.95 3.04 -6.87
N GLY A 79 24.02 2.86 -7.66
CA GLY A 79 24.08 3.40 -9.03
C GLY A 79 22.86 2.96 -9.89
N PRO A 80 22.60 3.60 -11.05
CA PRO A 80 21.37 3.39 -11.84
C PRO A 80 21.03 1.93 -12.14
N ALA A 81 22.05 1.15 -12.51
CA ALA A 81 21.90 -0.27 -12.84
C ALA A 81 21.52 -1.10 -11.60
N GLY A 82 22.16 -0.84 -10.45
CA GLY A 82 21.84 -1.50 -9.19
C GLY A 82 20.43 -1.18 -8.71
N SER A 83 20.03 0.09 -8.79
CA SER A 83 18.66 0.53 -8.48
C SER A 83 17.62 -0.18 -9.35
N ALA A 84 17.88 -0.29 -10.66
CA ALA A 84 16.99 -0.97 -11.59
C ALA A 84 16.90 -2.49 -11.32
N GLU A 85 18.03 -3.14 -11.04
CA GLU A 85 18.09 -4.57 -10.71
C GLU A 85 17.37 -4.87 -9.40
N PHE A 86 17.60 -4.05 -8.36
CA PHE A 86 16.95 -4.18 -7.06
C PHE A 86 15.43 -4.09 -7.19
N LEU A 87 14.92 -3.08 -7.90
CA LEU A 87 13.48 -2.94 -8.17
C LEU A 87 12.92 -4.09 -9.01
N ALA A 88 13.67 -4.57 -10.00
CA ALA A 88 13.27 -5.73 -10.76
C ALA A 88 13.20 -7.00 -9.89
N GLY A 89 14.04 -7.11 -8.87
CA GLY A 89 13.98 -8.13 -7.82
C GLY A 89 12.69 -8.08 -7.03
N ILE A 90 12.36 -6.90 -6.50
CA ILE A 90 11.12 -6.64 -5.76
C ILE A 90 9.91 -7.01 -6.62
N ALA A 91 9.81 -6.48 -7.83
CA ALA A 91 8.65 -6.65 -8.72
C ALA A 91 8.40 -8.11 -9.16
N ARG A 92 9.35 -9.04 -8.93
CA ARG A 92 9.14 -10.48 -9.17
C ARG A 92 8.40 -11.18 -8.03
N THR A 93 8.33 -10.56 -6.85
CA THR A 93 7.85 -11.21 -5.62
C THR A 93 6.68 -10.48 -4.97
N ILE A 94 6.53 -9.19 -5.25
CA ILE A 94 5.45 -8.35 -4.72
C ILE A 94 4.86 -7.50 -5.84
N ASP A 95 3.56 -7.22 -5.73
CA ASP A 95 2.89 -6.27 -6.62
C ASP A 95 3.46 -4.88 -6.36
N LEU A 96 3.80 -4.17 -7.44
CA LEU A 96 4.42 -2.86 -7.39
C LEU A 96 3.67 -1.90 -8.32
N PHE A 97 3.13 -0.84 -7.75
CA PHE A 97 2.36 0.19 -8.43
C PHE A 97 3.18 1.47 -8.51
N ASP A 98 3.11 2.18 -9.64
CA ASP A 98 3.61 3.56 -9.68
C ASP A 98 2.63 4.43 -8.89
N ALA A 99 3.14 5.09 -7.84
CA ALA A 99 2.34 5.83 -6.88
C ALA A 99 2.51 7.34 -7.09
N SER A 100 1.52 8.13 -6.67
CA SER A 100 1.64 9.58 -6.66
C SER A 100 2.34 10.09 -5.39
N PRO A 101 2.95 11.28 -5.42
CA PRO A 101 3.43 11.94 -4.19
C PRO A 101 2.31 12.12 -3.16
N ASP A 102 1.09 12.40 -3.60
CA ASP A 102 -0.07 12.59 -2.71
C ASP A 102 -0.46 11.30 -1.99
N PHE A 103 -0.39 10.15 -2.66
CA PHE A 103 -0.54 8.86 -1.99
C PHE A 103 0.48 8.69 -0.86
N VAL A 104 1.74 9.05 -1.11
CA VAL A 104 2.81 8.91 -0.10
C VAL A 104 2.59 9.87 1.06
N ARG A 105 2.16 11.11 0.80
CA ARG A 105 1.80 12.06 1.85
C ARG A 105 0.67 11.53 2.72
N ASP A 106 -0.38 11.03 2.09
CA ASP A 106 -1.56 10.48 2.79
C ASP A 106 -1.21 9.24 3.60
N LEU A 107 -0.36 8.35 3.06
CA LEU A 107 0.11 7.16 3.76
C LEU A 107 0.96 7.54 5.00
N ILE A 108 1.85 8.53 4.87
CA ILE A 108 2.66 9.03 5.99
C ILE A 108 1.75 9.68 7.04
N ALA A 109 0.83 10.55 6.65
CA ALA A 109 -0.10 11.21 7.58
C ALA A 109 -0.95 10.18 8.35
N HIS A 110 -1.48 9.19 7.64
CA HIS A 110 -2.26 8.10 8.24
C HIS A 110 -1.39 7.22 9.15
N GLY A 111 -0.17 6.89 8.73
CA GLY A 111 0.76 6.09 9.52
C GLY A 111 1.21 6.77 10.81
N LEU A 112 1.47 8.09 10.76
CA LEU A 112 1.76 8.91 11.93
C LEU A 112 0.59 8.92 12.92
N ALA A 113 -0.64 9.13 12.43
CA ALA A 113 -1.83 9.14 13.28
C ALA A 113 -2.10 7.75 13.91
N THR A 114 -1.90 6.69 13.13
CA THR A 114 -2.08 5.30 13.58
C THR A 114 -1.06 4.94 14.66
N GLY A 115 0.23 5.24 14.44
CA GLY A 115 1.28 4.99 15.42
C GLY A 115 1.06 5.77 16.71
N LEU A 116 0.70 7.06 16.60
CA LEU A 116 0.38 7.89 17.76
C LEU A 116 -0.77 7.30 18.60
N ALA A 117 -1.84 6.85 17.95
CA ALA A 117 -2.98 6.22 18.63
C ALA A 117 -2.61 4.87 19.28
N ALA A 118 -1.67 4.14 18.70
CA ALA A 118 -1.19 2.86 19.21
C ALA A 118 -0.07 3.00 20.28
N GLY A 119 0.42 4.21 20.55
CA GLY A 119 1.60 4.43 21.40
C GLY A 119 2.90 3.93 20.75
N GLU A 120 2.90 3.77 19.43
CA GLU A 120 4.05 3.31 18.64
C GLU A 120 4.72 4.53 17.98
N PRO A 121 5.92 4.96 18.45
CA PRO A 121 6.60 6.10 17.86
C PRO A 121 7.06 5.77 16.42
N SER A 122 7.01 6.77 15.55
CA SER A 122 7.51 6.64 14.18
C SER A 122 9.03 6.55 14.14
N PRO A 123 9.61 5.89 13.12
CA PRO A 123 11.05 5.76 12.97
C PRO A 123 11.67 7.15 12.79
N PHE A 124 12.75 7.44 13.53
CA PHE A 124 13.42 8.73 13.44
C PHE A 124 14.00 9.01 12.04
N ALA A 125 14.38 7.95 11.31
CA ALA A 125 14.83 8.02 9.92
C ALA A 125 13.76 8.55 8.94
N LEU A 126 12.49 8.67 9.36
CA LEU A 126 11.44 9.33 8.59
C LEU A 126 11.82 10.77 8.24
N LEU A 127 12.53 11.50 9.11
CA LEU A 127 12.93 12.88 8.84
C LEU A 127 13.88 12.94 7.63
N ASN A 128 14.89 12.07 7.59
CA ASN A 128 15.78 11.98 6.44
C ASN A 128 15.04 11.54 5.16
N PHE A 129 14.06 10.65 5.29
CA PHE A 129 13.22 10.23 4.17
C PHE A 129 12.46 11.43 3.58
N LEU A 130 11.82 12.25 4.43
CA LEU A 130 11.09 13.44 3.98
C LEU A 130 12.01 14.43 3.26
N ASP A 131 13.19 14.68 3.83
CA ASP A 131 14.18 15.61 3.26
C ASP A 131 14.67 15.15 1.88
N ILE A 132 15.11 13.88 1.76
CA ILE A 132 15.66 13.32 0.52
C ILE A 132 14.62 13.28 -0.60
N VAL A 133 13.37 12.99 -0.24
CA VAL A 133 12.27 12.86 -1.18
C VAL A 133 11.64 14.21 -1.51
N GLY A 134 12.03 15.29 -0.81
CA GLY A 134 11.52 16.64 -1.03
C GLY A 134 10.07 16.83 -0.56
N LEU A 135 9.63 16.06 0.45
CA LEU A 135 8.32 16.22 1.06
C LEU A 135 8.41 17.19 2.24
N PRO A 136 7.47 18.15 2.37
CA PRO A 136 7.42 19.04 3.53
C PRO A 136 7.05 18.23 4.79
N PRO A 137 7.23 18.82 5.98
CA PRO A 137 6.72 18.23 7.21
C PRO A 137 5.24 17.85 7.10
N ILE A 138 4.89 16.63 7.53
CA ILE A 138 3.55 16.06 7.40
C ILE A 138 2.91 15.93 8.77
N ALA A 139 1.72 16.52 8.94
CA ALA A 139 0.97 16.40 10.18
C ALA A 139 0.23 15.06 10.26
N PRO A 140 0.12 14.42 11.45
CA PRO A 140 -0.66 13.21 11.63
C PRO A 140 -2.14 13.43 11.30
N THR A 141 -2.68 12.69 10.34
CA THR A 141 -4.10 12.72 9.98
C THR A 141 -4.56 11.34 9.56
N ARG A 142 -5.56 10.78 10.23
CA ARG A 142 -6.11 9.46 9.89
C ARG A 142 -7.13 9.58 8.76
N LEU A 143 -6.91 8.87 7.66
CA LEU A 143 -7.92 8.63 6.64
C LEU A 143 -8.72 7.37 6.95
N GLU A 144 -10.04 7.51 7.04
CA GLU A 144 -10.93 6.36 7.17
C GLU A 144 -11.08 5.63 5.83
N PRO A 145 -11.16 4.28 5.81
CA PRO A 145 -11.20 3.50 4.58
C PRO A 145 -12.32 3.90 3.62
N GLY A 146 -13.51 4.18 4.14
CA GLY A 146 -14.65 4.64 3.34
C GLY A 146 -14.42 6.00 2.67
N THR A 147 -13.67 6.90 3.33
CA THR A 147 -13.27 8.18 2.75
C THR A 147 -12.30 7.99 1.60
N ILE A 148 -11.34 7.07 1.73
CA ILE A 148 -10.40 6.74 0.64
C ILE A 148 -11.18 6.23 -0.58
N VAL A 149 -12.08 5.27 -0.38
CA VAL A 149 -12.93 4.72 -1.45
C VAL A 149 -13.79 5.80 -2.08
N GLY A 150 -14.40 6.67 -1.26
CA GLY A 150 -15.18 7.81 -1.74
C GLY A 150 -14.36 8.73 -2.65
N GLN A 151 -13.17 9.14 -2.22
CA GLN A 151 -12.26 9.98 -3.01
C GLN A 151 -11.76 9.32 -4.31
N LEU A 152 -11.63 7.99 -4.32
CA LEU A 152 -11.23 7.24 -5.50
C LEU A 152 -12.35 7.19 -6.54
N LEU A 153 -13.57 6.97 -6.10
CA LEU A 153 -14.73 6.81 -6.99
C LEU A 153 -15.40 8.14 -7.34
N ASP A 154 -15.06 9.22 -6.64
CA ASP A 154 -15.58 10.56 -6.91
C ASP A 154 -15.17 11.05 -8.30
N GLY A 155 -16.11 11.72 -8.99
CA GLY A 155 -15.92 12.20 -10.36
C GLY A 155 -15.87 11.13 -11.45
N LEU A 156 -15.93 9.83 -11.13
CA LEU A 156 -16.05 8.78 -12.14
C LEU A 156 -17.45 8.79 -12.79
N PRO A 157 -17.55 8.48 -14.10
CA PRO A 157 -18.83 8.27 -14.77
C PRO A 157 -19.67 7.22 -14.02
N GLU A 158 -21.00 7.39 -14.03
CA GLU A 158 -21.92 6.50 -13.31
C GLU A 158 -21.73 5.04 -13.72
N GLU A 159 -21.48 4.79 -15.01
CA GLU A 159 -21.26 3.46 -15.57
C GLU A 159 -20.10 2.74 -14.89
N ARG A 160 -19.07 3.48 -14.45
CA ARG A 160 -17.85 2.97 -13.82
C ARG A 160 -17.98 2.75 -12.31
N ARG A 161 -19.03 3.28 -11.67
CA ARG A 161 -19.28 3.15 -10.22
C ARG A 161 -20.63 2.52 -9.86
N SER A 162 -21.40 2.15 -10.90
CA SER A 162 -22.70 1.49 -10.83
C SER A 162 -22.67 0.13 -10.13
N GLU A 163 -23.86 -0.40 -9.81
CA GLU A 163 -24.03 -1.76 -9.31
C GLU A 163 -23.53 -2.82 -10.32
N ALA A 164 -23.74 -2.58 -11.62
CA ALA A 164 -23.22 -3.44 -12.68
C ALA A 164 -21.68 -3.48 -12.70
N ALA A 165 -21.03 -2.33 -12.58
CA ALA A 165 -19.57 -2.25 -12.46
C ALA A 165 -19.06 -2.95 -11.20
N THR A 166 -19.77 -2.76 -10.08
CA THR A 166 -19.46 -3.43 -8.81
C THR A 166 -19.53 -4.95 -8.96
N THR A 167 -20.60 -5.45 -9.59
CA THR A 167 -20.80 -6.88 -9.86
C THR A 167 -19.68 -7.45 -10.74
N ALA A 168 -19.28 -6.71 -11.78
CA ALA A 168 -18.16 -7.10 -12.65
C ALA A 168 -16.82 -7.15 -11.88
N ALA A 169 -16.53 -6.14 -11.07
CA ALA A 169 -15.32 -6.09 -10.24
C ALA A 169 -15.28 -7.23 -9.21
N LEU A 170 -16.40 -7.51 -8.55
CA LEU A 170 -16.54 -8.65 -7.64
C LEU A 170 -16.28 -9.97 -8.36
N ALA A 171 -16.87 -10.18 -9.53
CA ALA A 171 -16.62 -11.38 -10.35
C ALA A 171 -15.14 -11.51 -10.74
N ALA A 172 -14.49 -10.42 -11.16
CA ALA A 172 -13.07 -10.40 -11.50
C ALA A 172 -12.18 -10.77 -10.31
N SER A 173 -12.56 -10.34 -9.10
CA SER A 173 -11.82 -10.60 -7.86
C SER A 173 -11.62 -12.10 -7.55
N ALA A 174 -12.48 -12.97 -8.09
CA ALA A 174 -12.35 -14.43 -7.98
C ALA A 174 -11.03 -14.96 -8.56
N THR A 175 -10.41 -14.23 -9.49
CA THR A 175 -9.19 -14.64 -10.20
C THR A 175 -7.96 -13.81 -9.85
N TRP A 176 -8.07 -12.86 -8.93
CA TRP A 176 -6.99 -11.95 -8.58
C TRP A 176 -5.72 -12.64 -8.09
N ALA A 177 -5.81 -13.79 -7.41
CA ALA A 177 -4.62 -14.56 -7.03
C ALA A 177 -3.76 -15.06 -8.22
N LYS A 178 -4.29 -15.01 -9.46
CA LYS A 178 -3.54 -15.31 -10.69
C LYS A 178 -2.81 -14.08 -11.25
N VAL A 179 -3.27 -12.89 -10.88
CA VAL A 179 -2.85 -11.59 -11.44
C VAL A 179 -1.96 -10.85 -10.45
N TYR A 180 -2.31 -10.87 -9.17
CA TYR A 180 -1.64 -10.22 -8.06
C TYR A 180 -1.01 -11.23 -7.09
N HIS A 181 0.06 -10.81 -6.42
CA HIS A 181 0.76 -11.55 -5.38
C HIS A 181 0.11 -11.38 -4.01
N PHE A 182 -0.36 -10.18 -3.68
CA PHE A 182 -0.87 -9.85 -2.35
C PHE A 182 -1.95 -10.83 -1.83
N PRO A 183 -2.91 -11.31 -2.65
CA PRO A 183 -3.97 -12.18 -2.14
C PRO A 183 -3.41 -13.46 -1.54
N ALA A 184 -2.27 -13.98 -2.01
CA ALA A 184 -1.68 -15.25 -1.56
C ALA A 184 -1.21 -15.24 -0.09
N SER A 185 -1.08 -14.05 0.51
CA SER A 185 -0.76 -13.88 1.92
C SER A 185 -1.98 -13.61 2.79
N TRP A 186 -3.17 -13.46 2.19
CA TRP A 186 -4.37 -13.03 2.90
C TRP A 186 -5.10 -14.24 3.50
N PHE A 187 -4.91 -14.42 4.81
CA PHE A 187 -5.59 -15.43 5.61
C PHE A 187 -5.73 -14.99 7.06
N GLU A 188 -6.64 -15.62 7.79
CA GLU A 188 -6.79 -15.44 9.23
C GLU A 188 -5.97 -16.48 10.00
N ALA A 189 -5.22 -16.02 10.99
CA ALA A 189 -4.54 -16.90 11.94
C ALA A 189 -5.55 -17.40 13.01
N GLY A 190 -5.27 -18.54 13.64
CA GLY A 190 -6.04 -19.00 14.81
C GLY A 190 -7.25 -19.88 14.48
N LEU A 191 -7.18 -20.69 13.42
CA LEU A 191 -8.28 -21.56 12.98
C LEU A 191 -8.61 -22.69 13.98
N ALA A 192 -7.85 -22.82 15.07
CA ALA A 192 -8.17 -23.71 16.19
C ALA A 192 -9.62 -23.51 16.72
N ALA A 193 -10.21 -22.33 16.52
CA ALA A 193 -11.59 -22.02 16.88
C ALA A 193 -12.67 -22.62 15.95
N VAL A 194 -12.34 -23.10 14.74
CA VAL A 194 -13.32 -23.64 13.77
C VAL A 194 -13.16 -25.15 13.61
N ARG A 195 -13.67 -25.92 14.59
CA ARG A 195 -13.77 -27.39 14.56
C ARG A 195 -14.90 -27.89 13.65
N ILE A 196 -14.90 -27.49 12.39
CA ILE A 196 -15.91 -27.92 11.41
C ILE A 196 -15.21 -28.62 10.25
N SER A 197 -15.61 -29.86 9.97
CA SER A 197 -15.08 -30.66 8.86
C SER A 197 -15.94 -30.50 7.60
N GLY A 198 -15.37 -30.86 6.45
CA GLY A 198 -16.09 -30.94 5.17
C GLY A 198 -16.48 -29.59 4.54
N LYS A 199 -17.42 -29.62 3.60
CA LYS A 199 -17.85 -28.46 2.78
C LYS A 199 -18.37 -27.27 3.61
N LYS A 200 -18.89 -27.53 4.82
CA LYS A 200 -19.37 -26.48 5.75
C LYS A 200 -18.22 -25.67 6.37
N ARG A 201 -16.98 -26.16 6.31
CA ARG A 201 -15.81 -25.48 6.91
C ARG A 201 -15.54 -24.11 6.29
N GLN A 202 -15.66 -23.97 4.98
CA GLN A 202 -15.39 -22.69 4.32
C GLN A 202 -16.42 -21.63 4.72
N GLY A 203 -17.71 -21.96 4.70
CA GLY A 203 -18.77 -21.04 5.14
C GLY A 203 -18.60 -20.64 6.61
N ALA A 204 -18.19 -21.58 7.47
CA ALA A 204 -17.92 -21.26 8.87
C ALA A 204 -16.70 -20.34 9.06
N VAL A 205 -15.62 -20.54 8.29
CA VAL A 205 -14.46 -19.64 8.32
C VAL A 205 -14.85 -18.24 7.81
N LEU A 206 -15.64 -18.19 6.73
CA LEU A 206 -16.12 -16.92 6.19
C LEU A 206 -16.92 -16.14 7.24
N ALA A 207 -17.96 -16.75 7.82
CA ALA A 207 -18.84 -16.09 8.78
C ALA A 207 -18.18 -15.80 10.14
N ARG A 208 -17.28 -16.67 10.63
CA ARG A 208 -16.73 -16.54 11.99
C ARG A 208 -15.38 -15.85 12.07
N MET A 209 -14.66 -15.74 10.96
CA MET A 209 -13.29 -15.19 10.94
C MET A 209 -13.14 -14.05 9.95
N VAL A 210 -13.56 -14.25 8.70
CA VAL A 210 -13.37 -13.24 7.65
C VAL A 210 -14.36 -12.08 7.81
N GLU A 211 -15.64 -12.38 8.01
CA GLU A 211 -16.71 -11.38 8.13
C GLU A 211 -16.49 -10.40 9.29
N PRO A 212 -16.16 -10.83 10.53
CA PRO A 212 -15.89 -9.90 11.62
C PRO A 212 -14.70 -8.96 11.36
N ARG A 213 -13.83 -9.34 10.42
CA ARG A 213 -12.64 -8.58 10.03
C ARG A 213 -12.76 -7.94 8.65
N ARG A 214 -13.95 -7.90 8.06
CA ARG A 214 -14.20 -7.34 6.73
C ARG A 214 -13.65 -5.93 6.55
N ALA A 215 -13.73 -5.10 7.60
CA ALA A 215 -13.21 -3.73 7.57
C ALA A 215 -11.68 -3.66 7.36
N ILE A 216 -10.93 -4.61 7.93
CA ILE A 216 -9.46 -4.69 7.76
C ILE A 216 -9.12 -5.05 6.32
N TRP A 217 -9.86 -5.99 5.72
CA TRP A 217 -9.68 -6.38 4.32
C TRP A 217 -10.08 -5.26 3.36
N GLY A 218 -11.17 -4.55 3.67
CA GLY A 218 -11.60 -3.35 2.94
C GLY A 218 -10.58 -2.21 3.00
N GLU A 219 -10.01 -1.94 4.18
CA GLU A 219 -8.94 -0.95 4.36
C GLU A 219 -7.73 -1.28 3.48
N ARG A 220 -7.24 -2.52 3.53
CA ARG A 220 -6.10 -2.95 2.72
C ARG A 220 -6.36 -2.75 1.23
N LEU A 221 -7.55 -3.13 0.73
CA LEU A 221 -7.91 -2.89 -0.66
C LEU A 221 -7.99 -1.41 -1.01
N ALA A 222 -8.53 -0.56 -0.12
CA ALA A 222 -8.63 0.87 -0.36
C ALA A 222 -7.23 1.50 -0.54
N TRP A 223 -6.25 1.11 0.29
CA TRP A 223 -4.87 1.57 0.17
C TRP A 223 -4.15 1.01 -1.05
N ILE A 224 -4.40 -0.24 -1.44
CA ILE A 224 -3.89 -0.80 -2.71
C ILE A 224 -4.47 -0.03 -3.90
N ALA A 225 -5.78 0.24 -3.89
CA ALA A 225 -6.44 1.02 -4.95
C ALA A 225 -5.86 2.43 -5.05
N LYS A 226 -5.63 3.10 -3.90
CA LYS A 226 -5.02 4.43 -3.86
C LYS A 226 -3.59 4.44 -4.39
N ALA A 227 -2.80 3.41 -4.07
CA ALA A 227 -1.48 3.22 -4.66
C ALA A 227 -1.55 3.04 -6.19
N ALA A 228 -2.45 2.17 -6.65
CA ALA A 228 -2.61 1.81 -8.06
C ALA A 228 -3.12 2.96 -8.95
N ARG A 229 -3.90 3.90 -8.41
CA ARG A 229 -4.39 5.10 -9.13
C ARG A 229 -3.26 6.00 -9.62
N GLY A 230 -2.07 5.96 -8.99
CA GLY A 230 -0.92 6.79 -9.35
C GLY A 230 -0.48 6.68 -10.82
N ILE A 231 -0.82 5.57 -11.49
CA ILE A 231 -0.57 5.33 -12.91
C ILE A 231 -1.27 6.38 -13.81
N GLU A 232 -2.49 6.82 -13.47
CA GLU A 232 -3.26 7.77 -14.29
C GLU A 232 -2.83 9.23 -14.08
N ALA A 233 -2.54 9.63 -12.84
CA ALA A 233 -2.13 11.01 -12.54
C ALA A 233 -0.77 11.35 -13.18
N ALA A 234 0.21 10.44 -13.05
CA ALA A 234 1.55 10.64 -13.62
C ALA A 234 1.55 10.61 -15.17
N THR A 235 0.67 9.81 -15.80
CA THR A 235 0.54 9.79 -17.26
C THR A 235 -0.28 10.95 -17.81
N ALA A 236 -1.26 11.47 -17.07
CA ALA A 236 -1.99 12.69 -17.44
C ALA A 236 -1.10 13.95 -17.33
N GLU A 237 -0.30 14.06 -16.26
CA GLU A 237 0.67 15.13 -16.09
C GLU A 237 1.81 15.07 -17.12
N ALA A 238 2.33 13.87 -17.41
CA ALA A 238 3.36 13.69 -18.45
C ALA A 238 2.85 13.98 -19.88
N LYS A 239 1.58 13.69 -20.17
CA LYS A 239 0.94 14.05 -21.46
C LYS A 239 0.66 15.55 -21.57
N ALA A 240 0.52 16.27 -20.47
CA ALA A 240 0.32 17.71 -20.47
C ALA A 240 1.64 18.50 -20.69
N GLY A 241 2.81 17.84 -20.68
CA GLY A 241 4.12 18.49 -20.76
C GLY A 241 5.12 17.85 -21.73
N GLU A 242 4.67 17.29 -22.86
CA GLU A 242 5.49 16.48 -23.80
C GLU A 242 6.98 16.87 -23.98
N ALA A 243 7.87 15.96 -23.60
CA ALA A 243 8.96 15.37 -24.41
C ALA A 243 9.62 14.26 -23.58
N ALA A 244 9.34 12.98 -23.92
CA ALA A 244 9.91 11.85 -23.20
C ALA A 244 11.44 11.73 -23.48
N PRO A 245 12.30 11.67 -22.45
CA PRO A 245 13.68 11.27 -22.68
C PRO A 245 13.71 9.76 -23.00
N ALA A 246 14.42 9.42 -24.07
CA ALA A 246 14.69 8.05 -24.47
C ALA A 246 15.69 7.41 -23.49
N GLY A 247 15.34 6.25 -22.94
CA GLY A 247 16.32 5.37 -22.28
C GLY A 247 16.09 5.07 -20.80
N ALA A 248 14.88 4.70 -20.39
CA ALA A 248 14.69 3.92 -19.17
C ALA A 248 14.28 2.50 -19.56
N GLY A 249 15.13 1.52 -19.25
CA GLY A 249 14.97 0.12 -19.61
C GLY A 249 13.58 -0.42 -19.24
N ARG A 250 12.80 -0.79 -20.26
CA ARG A 250 11.54 -1.54 -20.09
C ARG A 250 11.88 -3.00 -19.77
N GLY A 251 12.36 -3.25 -18.56
CA GLY A 251 12.22 -4.58 -17.97
C GLY A 251 10.73 -4.88 -17.90
N ARG A 252 10.30 -6.03 -18.46
CA ARG A 252 8.88 -6.44 -18.51
C ARG A 252 8.30 -6.54 -17.09
N ARG A 253 7.80 -5.43 -16.55
CA ARG A 253 6.83 -5.43 -15.45
C ARG A 253 5.55 -6.06 -15.98
N ARG A 254 4.87 -6.84 -15.15
CA ARG A 254 3.49 -7.26 -15.45
C ARG A 254 2.64 -5.99 -15.32
N ALA A 255 2.46 -5.27 -16.43
CA ALA A 255 1.69 -4.03 -16.42
C ALA A 255 0.26 -4.38 -15.98
N HIS A 256 -0.18 -3.79 -14.86
CA HIS A 256 -1.57 -3.85 -14.47
C HIS A 256 -2.40 -3.05 -15.48
N ALA A 257 -3.66 -3.44 -15.69
CA ALA A 257 -4.54 -2.65 -16.54
C ALA A 257 -4.62 -1.21 -15.99
N PRO A 258 -4.61 -0.17 -16.83
CA PRO A 258 -4.55 1.23 -16.38
C PRO A 258 -5.63 1.56 -15.32
N ASP A 259 -6.80 0.97 -15.48
CA ASP A 259 -7.97 1.23 -14.65
C ASP A 259 -8.18 0.18 -13.54
N ALA A 260 -7.21 -0.72 -13.31
CA ALA A 260 -7.35 -1.81 -12.34
C ALA A 260 -7.61 -1.33 -10.91
N TRP A 261 -7.24 -0.09 -10.61
CA TRP A 261 -7.51 0.57 -9.33
C TRP A 261 -9.01 0.78 -9.09
N ILE A 262 -9.84 0.90 -10.13
CA ILE A 262 -11.30 1.05 -10.01
C ILE A 262 -11.90 -0.24 -9.46
N ASP A 263 -11.54 -1.39 -10.03
CA ASP A 263 -12.02 -2.69 -9.53
C ASP A 263 -11.59 -2.92 -8.08
N LEU A 264 -10.33 -2.56 -7.73
CA LEU A 264 -9.83 -2.62 -6.36
C LEU A 264 -10.67 -1.74 -5.42
N ALA A 265 -11.01 -0.51 -5.83
CA ALA A 265 -11.83 0.42 -5.06
C ALA A 265 -13.29 -0.07 -4.91
N LEU A 266 -13.89 -0.64 -5.95
CA LEU A 266 -15.26 -1.17 -5.91
C LEU A 266 -15.35 -2.40 -4.99
N VAL A 267 -14.36 -3.30 -5.03
CA VAL A 267 -14.33 -4.44 -4.11
C VAL A 267 -14.01 -3.97 -2.69
N ALA A 268 -13.16 -2.95 -2.50
CA ALA A 268 -12.98 -2.33 -1.20
C ALA A 268 -14.30 -1.79 -0.64
N ARG A 269 -15.09 -1.10 -1.47
CA ARG A 269 -16.43 -0.61 -1.12
C ARG A 269 -17.33 -1.75 -0.64
N ALA A 270 -17.40 -2.85 -1.38
CA ALA A 270 -18.20 -4.02 -1.01
C ALA A 270 -17.78 -4.61 0.35
N PHE A 271 -16.48 -4.63 0.69
CA PHE A 271 -16.03 -5.03 2.02
C PHE A 271 -16.49 -4.05 3.13
N LEU A 272 -16.73 -2.79 2.81
CA LEU A 272 -17.05 -1.72 3.77
C LEU A 272 -18.55 -1.42 3.90
N ASP A 273 -19.36 -1.64 2.86
CA ASP A 273 -20.75 -1.18 2.75
C ASP A 273 -21.83 -2.19 3.16
N GLY A 274 -21.44 -3.31 3.76
CA GLY A 274 -22.39 -4.32 4.23
C GLY A 274 -22.85 -5.32 3.17
N THR A 275 -22.30 -5.29 1.94
CA THR A 275 -22.48 -6.39 0.95
C THR A 275 -22.29 -7.75 1.64
N PRO A 276 -23.18 -8.75 1.44
CA PRO A 276 -23.03 -10.07 2.06
C PRO A 276 -21.65 -10.65 1.77
N ILE A 277 -20.98 -11.16 2.80
CA ILE A 277 -19.57 -11.57 2.69
C ILE A 277 -19.40 -12.77 1.73
N GLU A 278 -20.44 -13.58 1.57
CA GLU A 278 -20.58 -14.69 0.62
C GLU A 278 -20.60 -14.23 -0.85
N ASP A 279 -21.05 -13.00 -1.10
CA ASP A 279 -21.14 -12.40 -2.43
C ASP A 279 -19.83 -11.73 -2.85
N ILE A 280 -18.79 -11.78 -2.00
CA ILE A 280 -17.46 -11.24 -2.27
C ILE A 280 -16.49 -12.40 -2.59
N PRO A 281 -16.18 -12.69 -3.86
CA PRO A 281 -15.35 -13.84 -4.23
C PRO A 281 -13.93 -13.81 -3.64
N LEU A 282 -13.37 -12.61 -3.45
CA LEU A 282 -12.11 -12.44 -2.75
C LEU A 282 -12.19 -12.92 -1.28
N ALA A 283 -13.29 -12.65 -0.56
CA ALA A 283 -13.49 -13.13 0.80
C ALA A 283 -13.55 -14.67 0.87
N ALA A 284 -14.21 -15.30 -0.10
CA ALA A 284 -14.16 -16.75 -0.26
C ALA A 284 -12.73 -17.26 -0.53
N GLY A 285 -11.92 -16.50 -1.26
CA GLY A 285 -10.48 -16.74 -1.44
C GLY A 285 -9.69 -16.71 -0.12
N ILE A 286 -9.91 -15.67 0.70
CA ILE A 286 -9.30 -15.54 2.03
C ILE A 286 -9.69 -16.72 2.93
N ALA A 287 -10.97 -17.12 2.92
CA ALA A 287 -11.45 -18.27 3.69
C ALA A 287 -10.76 -19.59 3.26
N ARG A 288 -10.55 -19.80 1.96
CA ARG A 288 -9.81 -20.98 1.46
C ARG A 288 -8.36 -20.97 1.89
N GLN A 289 -7.68 -19.82 1.85
CA GLN A 289 -6.29 -19.69 2.28
C GLN A 289 -6.14 -19.87 3.79
N THR A 290 -7.09 -19.34 4.56
CA THR A 290 -7.22 -19.56 6.00
C THR A 290 -7.26 -21.06 6.30
N ILE A 291 -8.13 -21.81 5.61
CA ILE A 291 -8.17 -23.28 5.76
C ILE A 291 -6.83 -23.92 5.41
N ALA A 292 -6.21 -23.54 4.29
CA ALA A 292 -4.94 -24.12 3.83
C ALA A 292 -3.78 -23.87 4.81
N ALA A 293 -3.61 -22.63 5.28
CA ALA A 293 -2.56 -22.23 6.21
C ALA A 293 -2.61 -22.95 7.56
N ASN A 294 -3.77 -23.49 7.94
CA ASN A 294 -3.99 -24.21 9.19
C ASN A 294 -4.25 -25.72 8.98
N ARG A 295 -3.88 -26.30 7.83
CA ARG A 295 -3.93 -27.77 7.62
C ARG A 295 -2.78 -28.52 8.29
N HIS A 296 -1.69 -27.83 8.61
CA HIS A 296 -0.44 -28.42 9.12
C HIS A 296 -0.08 -27.97 10.55
N ARG A 297 -1.00 -27.31 11.25
CA ARG A 297 -0.89 -26.92 12.65
C ARG A 297 -1.92 -27.70 13.45
#